data_AF-A0A1G8HBB5-F1
#
_entry.id   AF-A0A1G8HBB5-F1
#
_cell.length_a   1.000
_cell.length_b   1.000
_cell.length_c   1.000
_cell.angle_alpha   90.00
_cell.angle_beta   90.00
_cell.angle_gamma   90.00
#
_symmetry.space_group_name_H-M   'P 1'
#
loop_
_entity.id
_entity.type
_entity.pdbx_description
1 polymer ?
#
loop_
_entity_poly.entity_id
_entity_poly.type
_entity_poly.pdbx_seq_one_letter_code
_entity_poly.pdbx_strand_id
1 'polypeptide(L)'
;MAHQMLLFTAITVGIMNILLFARHTRAEEEDGHIEMVRALPVGRLSNLLAAIIVLFGTNVLLALSVGFGLYALEIESMDLNGSLLYGAGLGAVGFFSQALLRYLRNFRKACGARLAYLSRCLAFPILYVPLVMISEVYVNNYWQPVILTAAVSMMLVILVLYLNAIREAGSGFLPSKPGRRNTTSFLRNPFGLAFRLQRTGIIAWAIGMLVIGSSYVSVFGDLESFFNEIDVMEDLIGSVTGVSLTEQFAAKLMSVISMISTIPALMVIFKLKSEEKKAHTEHVLARTVSRTRLLASYLLIALIVGFVMISIAAGSLGLTAVTVMDDGMSFGAFYSAAMVYLPAIGIMTGIAVLLVGFAPNASGLTWLYLGYSFIVVYLGGLFQFEDWVGNLSPYAHIPQIPVEDMDLMKVSILTMITIVLLAAGFIG
;
A
#
# COMPACT_ATOMS: atom_id res chain seq x y z
N MET A 1 -3.30 10.78 -22.49
CA MET A 1 -3.62 10.75 -21.05
C MET A 1 -4.41 9.51 -20.60
N ALA A 2 -5.57 9.17 -21.20
CA ALA A 2 -6.43 8.09 -20.69
C ALA A 2 -5.75 6.71 -20.54
N HIS A 3 -4.89 6.33 -21.48
CA HIS A 3 -4.11 5.09 -21.42
C HIS A 3 -3.19 5.05 -20.18
N GLN A 4 -2.43 6.11 -19.90
CA GLN A 4 -1.56 6.18 -18.72
C GLN A 4 -2.36 6.08 -17.41
N MET A 5 -3.50 6.78 -17.32
CA MET A 5 -4.35 6.68 -16.12
C MET A 5 -4.98 5.30 -15.95
N LEU A 6 -5.35 4.62 -17.05
CA LEU A 6 -5.84 3.24 -17.02
C LEU A 6 -4.79 2.30 -16.41
N LEU A 7 -3.51 2.49 -16.73
CA LEU A 7 -2.43 1.66 -16.17
C LEU A 7 -2.35 1.80 -14.64
N PHE A 8 -2.31 3.02 -14.10
CA PHE A 8 -2.18 3.24 -12.66
C PHE A 8 -3.40 2.75 -11.87
N THR A 9 -4.60 2.99 -12.40
CA THR A 9 -5.85 2.54 -11.79
C THR A 9 -5.99 1.02 -11.87
N ALA A 10 -5.62 0.39 -12.99
CA ALA A 10 -5.64 -1.06 -13.15
C ALA A 10 -4.70 -1.79 -12.18
N ILE A 11 -3.49 -1.26 -11.96
CA ILE A 11 -2.55 -1.80 -10.96
C ILE A 11 -3.17 -1.74 -9.56
N THR A 12 -3.78 -0.60 -9.22
CA THR A 12 -4.44 -0.41 -7.92
C THR A 12 -5.59 -1.40 -7.70
N VAL A 13 -6.45 -1.57 -8.71
CA VAL A 13 -7.56 -2.54 -8.68
C VAL A 13 -7.06 -3.98 -8.61
N GLY A 14 -5.94 -4.30 -9.29
CA GLY A 14 -5.28 -5.60 -9.19
C GLY A 14 -4.80 -5.89 -7.76
N ILE A 15 -4.13 -4.92 -7.11
CA ILE A 15 -3.68 -5.03 -5.72
C ILE A 15 -4.87 -5.20 -4.78
N MET A 16 -5.93 -4.40 -4.94
CA MET A 16 -7.16 -4.50 -4.15
C MET A 16 -7.74 -5.92 -4.20
N ASN A 17 -7.88 -6.49 -5.40
CA ASN A 17 -8.41 -7.84 -5.59
C ASN A 17 -7.53 -8.92 -4.97
N ILE A 18 -6.21 -8.79 -5.08
CA ILE A 18 -5.25 -9.71 -4.46
C ILE A 18 -5.43 -9.71 -2.93
N LEU A 19 -5.57 -8.52 -2.32
CA LEU A 19 -5.74 -8.37 -0.88
C LEU A 19 -7.11 -8.87 -0.39
N LEU A 20 -8.19 -8.52 -1.08
CA LEU A 20 -9.54 -8.99 -0.75
C LEU A 20 -9.67 -10.51 -0.90
N PHE A 21 -9.16 -11.09 -2.00
CA PHE A 21 -9.14 -12.53 -2.19
C PHE A 21 -8.31 -13.23 -1.10
N ALA A 22 -7.16 -12.64 -0.72
CA ALA A 22 -6.37 -13.16 0.39
C ALA A 22 -7.14 -13.17 1.70
N ARG A 23 -7.91 -12.12 1.99
CA ARG A 23 -8.74 -12.01 3.20
C ARG A 23 -9.81 -13.10 3.26
N HIS A 24 -10.61 -13.25 2.21
CA HIS A 24 -11.75 -14.19 2.18
C HIS A 24 -11.39 -15.66 1.97
N THR A 25 -10.11 -15.99 1.71
CA THR A 25 -9.68 -17.39 1.59
C THR A 25 -8.69 -17.80 2.67
N ARG A 26 -7.62 -17.02 2.84
CA ARG A 26 -6.48 -17.42 3.68
C ARG A 26 -6.74 -17.10 5.15
N ALA A 27 -7.33 -15.96 5.46
CA ALA A 27 -7.60 -15.62 6.85
C ALA A 27 -8.55 -16.67 7.45
N GLU A 28 -9.59 -17.04 6.70
CA GLU A 28 -10.56 -18.05 7.14
C GLU A 28 -9.95 -19.47 7.26
N GLU A 29 -9.02 -19.83 6.38
CA GLU A 29 -8.31 -21.13 6.47
C GLU A 29 -7.34 -21.16 7.65
N GLU A 30 -6.57 -20.08 7.88
CA GLU A 30 -5.61 -19.99 8.99
C GLU A 30 -6.29 -19.84 10.36
N ASP A 31 -7.49 -19.23 10.40
CA ASP A 31 -8.25 -19.03 11.63
C ASP A 31 -9.15 -20.24 11.97
N GLY A 32 -9.12 -21.31 11.15
CA GLY A 32 -9.86 -22.56 11.40
C GLY A 32 -11.37 -22.49 11.14
N HIS A 33 -11.90 -21.32 10.73
CA HIS A 33 -13.32 -21.13 10.43
C HIS A 33 -13.83 -22.07 9.33
N ILE A 34 -12.97 -22.37 8.35
CA ILE A 34 -13.32 -23.30 7.27
C ILE A 34 -13.60 -24.71 7.78
N GLU A 35 -12.94 -25.16 8.85
CA GLU A 35 -13.16 -26.49 9.43
C GLU A 35 -14.52 -26.57 10.12
N MET A 36 -14.92 -25.51 10.83
CA MET A 36 -16.26 -25.40 11.44
C MET A 36 -17.37 -25.40 10.39
N VAL A 37 -17.20 -24.65 9.29
CA VAL A 37 -18.18 -24.63 8.18
C VAL A 37 -18.21 -25.97 7.44
N ARG A 38 -17.08 -26.67 7.32
CA ARG A 38 -17.01 -28.01 6.72
C ARG A 38 -17.56 -29.12 7.61
N ALA A 39 -17.72 -28.89 8.90
CA ALA A 39 -18.41 -29.82 9.79
C ALA A 39 -19.92 -29.86 9.53
N LEU A 40 -20.47 -28.81 8.90
CA LEU A 40 -21.85 -28.76 8.39
C LEU A 40 -21.92 -29.46 7.01
N PRO A 41 -23.12 -29.85 6.52
CA PRO A 41 -23.31 -30.51 5.22
C PRO A 41 -23.13 -29.52 4.05
N VAL A 42 -21.93 -28.95 3.93
CA VAL A 42 -21.56 -27.91 2.97
C VAL A 42 -20.53 -28.47 2.00
N GLY A 43 -20.74 -28.24 0.71
CA GLY A 43 -19.84 -28.75 -0.34
C GLY A 43 -18.40 -28.25 -0.19
N ARG A 44 -17.42 -29.09 -0.55
CA ARG A 44 -15.98 -28.81 -0.45
C ARG A 44 -15.54 -27.49 -1.12
N LEU A 45 -16.23 -27.10 -2.19
CA LEU A 45 -15.96 -25.89 -2.98
C LEU A 45 -16.76 -24.66 -2.52
N SER A 46 -17.69 -24.81 -1.57
CA SER A 46 -18.64 -23.75 -1.20
C SER A 46 -17.95 -22.46 -0.77
N ASN A 47 -16.93 -22.54 0.09
CA ASN A 47 -16.26 -21.33 0.55
C ASN A 47 -15.47 -20.63 -0.58
N LEU A 48 -14.85 -21.43 -1.46
CA LEU A 48 -14.11 -20.87 -2.59
C LEU A 48 -15.06 -20.19 -3.60
N LEU A 49 -16.21 -20.82 -3.88
CA LEU A 49 -17.23 -20.24 -4.74
C LEU A 49 -17.82 -18.96 -4.12
N ALA A 50 -18.11 -18.97 -2.82
CA ALA A 50 -18.59 -17.78 -2.11
C ALA A 50 -17.61 -16.60 -2.25
N ALA A 51 -16.31 -16.84 -2.01
CA ALA A 51 -15.28 -15.81 -2.19
C ALA A 51 -15.22 -15.31 -3.65
N ILE A 52 -15.26 -16.21 -4.64
CA ILE A 52 -15.24 -15.83 -6.07
C ILE A 52 -16.47 -14.99 -6.43
N ILE A 53 -17.67 -15.36 -5.95
CA ILE A 53 -18.92 -14.64 -6.21
C ILE A 53 -18.86 -13.22 -5.62
N VAL A 54 -18.45 -13.09 -4.35
CA VAL A 54 -18.33 -11.77 -3.68
C VAL A 54 -17.36 -10.87 -4.43
N LEU A 55 -16.21 -11.40 -4.85
CA LEU A 55 -15.22 -10.61 -5.58
C LEU A 55 -15.65 -10.31 -7.01
N PHE A 56 -16.34 -11.24 -7.69
CA PHE A 56 -16.95 -10.96 -8.99
C PHE A 56 -17.94 -9.80 -8.87
N GLY A 57 -18.85 -9.85 -7.90
CA GLY A 57 -19.79 -8.76 -7.61
C GLY A 57 -19.09 -7.45 -7.30
N THR A 58 -18.02 -7.48 -6.49
CA THR A 58 -17.21 -6.29 -6.16
C THR A 58 -16.61 -5.66 -7.43
N ASN A 59 -16.06 -6.46 -8.34
CA ASN A 59 -15.47 -5.95 -9.59
C ASN A 59 -16.52 -5.44 -10.57
N VAL A 60 -17.70 -6.08 -10.63
CA VAL A 60 -18.82 -5.59 -11.46
C VAL A 60 -19.32 -4.25 -10.93
N LEU A 61 -19.53 -4.12 -9.61
CA LEU A 61 -19.92 -2.86 -8.99
C LEU A 61 -18.87 -1.77 -9.21
N LEU A 62 -17.58 -2.09 -9.08
CA LEU A 62 -16.49 -1.15 -9.37
C LEU A 62 -16.52 -0.71 -10.84
N ALA A 63 -16.62 -1.67 -11.78
CA ALA A 63 -16.65 -1.39 -13.21
C ALA A 63 -17.82 -0.47 -13.59
N LEU A 64 -19.01 -0.74 -13.07
CA LEU A 64 -20.19 0.09 -13.32
C LEU A 64 -20.09 1.46 -12.65
N SER A 65 -19.64 1.52 -11.39
CA SER A 65 -19.52 2.78 -10.65
C SER A 65 -18.50 3.71 -11.31
N VAL A 66 -17.36 3.18 -11.75
CA VAL A 66 -16.35 3.97 -12.48
C VAL A 66 -16.87 4.34 -13.87
N GLY A 67 -17.48 3.40 -14.61
CA GLY A 67 -17.97 3.66 -15.96
C GLY A 67 -19.07 4.72 -16.00
N PHE A 68 -20.10 4.60 -15.17
CA PHE A 68 -21.14 5.62 -15.08
C PHE A 68 -20.65 6.90 -14.39
N GLY A 69 -19.75 6.79 -13.41
CA GLY A 69 -19.18 7.95 -12.73
C GLY A 69 -18.36 8.85 -13.67
N LEU A 70 -17.57 8.26 -14.57
CA LEU A 70 -16.84 9.01 -15.59
C LEU A 70 -17.75 9.63 -16.64
N TYR A 71 -18.80 8.91 -17.05
CA TYR A 71 -19.80 9.45 -17.97
C TYR A 71 -20.57 10.65 -17.37
N ALA A 72 -20.87 10.59 -16.07
CA ALA A 72 -21.58 11.67 -15.35
C ALA A 72 -20.77 12.97 -15.21
N LEU A 73 -19.48 12.98 -15.56
CA LEU A 73 -18.66 14.19 -15.58
C LEU A 73 -18.95 15.08 -16.81
N GLU A 74 -19.71 14.60 -17.80
CA GLU A 74 -20.19 15.34 -18.99
C GLU A 74 -19.06 16.06 -19.77
N ILE A 75 -17.86 15.49 -19.78
CA ILE A 75 -16.72 16.02 -20.53
C ILE A 75 -16.91 15.67 -22.02
N GLU A 76 -16.87 16.65 -22.93
CA GLU A 76 -17.17 16.47 -24.37
C GLU A 76 -16.37 15.35 -25.07
N SER A 77 -15.18 15.03 -24.57
CA SER A 77 -14.31 13.98 -25.11
C SER A 77 -14.60 12.57 -24.58
N MET A 78 -15.51 12.43 -23.61
CA MET A 78 -15.77 11.19 -22.88
C MET A 78 -17.15 10.60 -23.23
N ASP A 79 -17.18 9.74 -24.25
CA ASP A 79 -18.39 9.00 -24.62
C ASP A 79 -18.74 7.88 -23.59
N LEU A 80 -20.01 7.50 -23.53
CA LEU A 80 -20.53 6.43 -22.68
C LEU A 80 -19.83 5.09 -22.97
N ASN A 81 -19.58 4.80 -24.26
CA ASN A 81 -18.91 3.58 -24.68
C ASN A 81 -17.48 3.51 -24.12
N GLY A 82 -16.71 4.60 -24.24
CA GLY A 82 -15.36 4.69 -23.70
C GLY A 82 -15.34 4.59 -22.17
N SER A 83 -16.31 5.22 -21.50
CA SER A 83 -16.43 5.19 -20.04
C SER A 83 -16.73 3.78 -19.51
N LEU A 84 -17.66 3.07 -20.16
CA LEU A 84 -17.97 1.68 -19.83
C LEU A 84 -16.80 0.74 -20.14
N LEU A 85 -16.08 0.96 -21.25
CA LEU A 85 -14.88 0.19 -21.59
C LEU A 85 -13.78 0.39 -20.56
N TYR A 86 -13.58 1.61 -20.06
CA TYR A 86 -12.64 1.92 -18.98
C TYR A 86 -12.97 1.12 -17.71
N GLY A 87 -14.23 1.20 -17.25
CA GLY A 87 -14.70 0.48 -16.08
C GLY A 87 -14.60 -1.04 -16.25
N ALA A 88 -15.02 -1.57 -17.40
CA ALA A 88 -14.94 -3.00 -17.72
C ALA A 88 -13.49 -3.49 -17.75
N GLY A 89 -12.56 -2.69 -18.28
CA GLY A 89 -11.13 -2.95 -18.25
C GLY A 89 -10.61 -3.13 -16.83
N LEU A 90 -10.96 -2.22 -15.92
CA LEU A 90 -10.59 -2.32 -14.50
C LEU A 90 -11.16 -3.58 -13.84
N GLY A 91 -12.45 -3.86 -14.05
CA GLY A 91 -13.09 -5.06 -13.52
C GLY A 91 -12.45 -6.35 -14.01
N ALA A 92 -12.08 -6.40 -15.30
CA ALA A 92 -11.40 -7.55 -15.90
C ALA A 92 -9.99 -7.76 -15.32
N VAL A 93 -9.19 -6.69 -15.14
CA VAL A 93 -7.87 -6.78 -14.51
C VAL A 93 -7.98 -7.24 -13.06
N GLY A 94 -8.96 -6.72 -12.32
CA GLY A 94 -9.23 -7.12 -10.96
C GLY A 94 -9.57 -8.60 -10.85
N PHE A 95 -10.49 -9.08 -11.70
CA PHE A 95 -10.92 -10.47 -11.74
C PHE A 95 -9.78 -11.41 -12.19
N PHE A 96 -8.95 -11.00 -13.14
CA PHE A 96 -7.76 -11.75 -13.56
C PHE A 96 -6.75 -11.89 -12.42
N SER A 97 -6.48 -10.80 -11.69
CA SER A 97 -5.48 -10.76 -10.62
C SER A 97 -5.81 -11.74 -9.49
N GLN A 98 -7.09 -11.85 -9.10
CA GLN A 98 -7.50 -12.84 -8.10
C GLN A 98 -7.43 -14.28 -8.59
N ALA A 99 -7.81 -14.53 -9.86
CA ALA A 99 -7.81 -15.87 -10.45
C ALA A 99 -6.38 -16.40 -10.55
N LEU A 100 -5.47 -15.54 -11.01
CA LEU A 100 -4.05 -15.84 -11.08
C LEU A 100 -3.44 -16.08 -9.70
N LEU A 101 -3.74 -15.23 -8.72
CA LEU A 101 -3.27 -15.41 -7.35
C LEU A 101 -3.67 -16.78 -6.82
N ARG A 102 -4.93 -17.17 -7.01
CA ARG A 102 -5.42 -18.47 -6.56
C ARG A 102 -4.77 -19.63 -7.30
N TYR A 103 -4.62 -19.53 -8.61
CA TYR A 103 -3.91 -20.53 -9.42
C TYR A 103 -2.50 -20.76 -8.90
N LEU A 104 -1.72 -19.69 -8.72
CA LEU A 104 -0.36 -19.76 -8.22
C LEU A 104 -0.30 -20.34 -6.80
N ARG A 105 -1.34 -20.16 -5.97
CA ARG A 105 -1.39 -20.71 -4.60
C ARG A 105 -1.50 -22.22 -4.55
N ASN A 106 -2.08 -22.87 -5.55
CA ASN A 106 -2.18 -24.34 -5.57
C ASN A 106 -0.78 -24.99 -5.56
N PHE A 107 0.21 -24.34 -6.16
CA PHE A 107 1.58 -24.82 -6.26
C PHE A 107 2.47 -24.41 -5.07
N ARG A 108 1.94 -24.32 -3.85
CA ARG A 108 2.72 -23.82 -2.70
C ARG A 108 3.81 -24.80 -2.25
N LYS A 109 5.07 -24.35 -2.21
CA LYS A 109 6.12 -24.83 -1.28
C LYS A 109 5.97 -24.07 0.05
N ALA A 110 5.73 -24.76 1.15
CA ALA A 110 5.67 -24.10 2.46
C ALA A 110 7.04 -23.49 2.85
N CYS A 111 6.96 -22.26 3.36
CA CYS A 111 7.95 -21.56 4.19
C CYS A 111 9.20 -20.90 3.55
N GLY A 112 9.64 -21.24 2.34
CA GLY A 112 10.92 -20.72 1.81
C GLY A 112 10.87 -19.62 0.74
N ALA A 113 9.98 -19.76 -0.24
CA ALA A 113 9.98 -18.95 -1.48
C ALA A 113 8.88 -17.89 -1.51
N ARG A 114 8.54 -17.30 -0.34
CA ARG A 114 7.47 -16.28 -0.25
C ARG A 114 7.82 -15.00 -1.03
N LEU A 115 9.11 -14.66 -1.14
CA LEU A 115 9.60 -13.47 -1.84
C LEU A 115 9.56 -13.59 -3.37
N ALA A 116 10.04 -14.70 -3.93
CA ALA A 116 9.95 -14.98 -5.37
C ALA A 116 8.49 -15.19 -5.85
N TYR A 117 7.61 -15.57 -4.93
CA TYR A 117 6.18 -15.70 -5.16
C TYR A 117 5.46 -14.36 -5.09
N LEU A 118 5.83 -13.49 -4.14
CA LEU A 118 5.27 -12.15 -4.02
C LEU A 118 5.74 -11.26 -5.19
N SER A 119 7.01 -11.35 -5.59
CA SER A 119 7.51 -10.65 -6.78
C SER A 119 6.77 -11.12 -8.03
N ARG A 120 6.44 -12.40 -8.15
CA ARG A 120 5.58 -12.90 -9.23
C ARG A 120 4.13 -12.40 -9.11
N CYS A 121 3.51 -12.45 -7.94
CA CYS A 121 2.14 -11.96 -7.75
C CYS A 121 1.98 -10.44 -7.99
N LEU A 122 3.04 -9.66 -7.76
CA LEU A 122 3.08 -8.22 -8.05
C LEU A 122 3.49 -7.94 -9.50
N ALA A 123 4.42 -8.71 -10.07
CA ALA A 123 4.91 -8.51 -11.44
C ALA A 123 3.94 -9.01 -12.51
N PHE A 124 3.12 -10.04 -12.23
CA PHE A 124 2.22 -10.59 -13.24
C PHE A 124 1.04 -9.67 -13.60
N PRO A 125 0.36 -8.97 -12.67
CA PRO A 125 -0.62 -7.95 -13.03
C PRO A 125 0.01 -6.88 -13.94
N ILE A 126 1.22 -6.43 -13.62
CA ILE A 126 1.99 -5.45 -14.41
C ILE A 126 2.27 -5.98 -15.84
N LEU A 127 2.46 -7.29 -16.03
CA LEU A 127 2.68 -7.90 -17.35
C LEU A 127 1.40 -7.98 -18.21
N TYR A 128 0.22 -8.06 -17.59
CA TYR A 128 -1.08 -8.18 -18.29
C TYR A 128 -1.87 -6.87 -18.37
N VAL A 129 -1.53 -5.84 -17.58
CA VAL A 129 -2.06 -4.47 -17.74
C VAL A 129 -1.85 -3.94 -19.17
N PRO A 130 -0.69 -4.16 -19.84
CA PRO A 130 -0.50 -3.82 -21.24
C PRO A 130 -1.55 -4.41 -22.20
N LEU A 131 -2.11 -5.59 -21.90
CA LEU A 131 -3.16 -6.19 -22.73
C LEU A 131 -4.44 -5.34 -22.73
N VAL A 132 -4.81 -4.79 -21.56
CA VAL A 132 -5.98 -3.91 -21.45
C VAL A 132 -5.68 -2.53 -22.02
N MET A 133 -4.42 -2.09 -22.06
CA MET A 133 -4.06 -0.82 -22.72
C MET A 133 -4.28 -0.84 -24.24
N ILE A 134 -4.26 -2.02 -24.88
CA ILE A 134 -4.59 -2.20 -26.30
C ILE A 134 -6.06 -1.86 -26.59
N SER A 135 -6.90 -1.72 -25.57
CA SER A 135 -8.30 -1.30 -25.75
C SER A 135 -8.46 0.16 -26.23
N GLU A 136 -7.39 0.97 -26.18
CA GLU A 136 -7.35 2.34 -26.70
C GLU A 136 -8.61 3.14 -26.32
N VAL A 137 -8.88 3.16 -25.02
CA VAL A 137 -10.07 3.78 -24.44
C VAL A 137 -10.11 5.28 -24.78
N TYR A 138 -11.29 5.73 -25.23
CA TYR A 138 -11.57 7.07 -25.76
C TYR A 138 -10.90 7.41 -27.10
N VAL A 139 -10.19 6.48 -27.73
CA VAL A 139 -9.63 6.64 -29.08
C VAL A 139 -10.37 5.75 -30.07
N ASN A 140 -10.17 4.44 -29.97
CA ASN A 140 -10.79 3.46 -30.88
C ASN A 140 -11.77 2.52 -30.15
N ASN A 141 -11.71 2.45 -28.81
CA ASN A 141 -12.63 1.68 -27.97
C ASN A 141 -12.73 0.18 -28.34
N TYR A 142 -11.60 -0.51 -28.43
CA TYR A 142 -11.57 -1.94 -28.71
C TYR A 142 -12.00 -2.76 -27.50
N TRP A 143 -13.14 -3.44 -27.59
CA TRP A 143 -13.65 -4.35 -26.55
C TRP A 143 -12.94 -5.71 -26.50
N GLN A 144 -12.31 -6.10 -27.60
CA GLN A 144 -11.69 -7.41 -27.77
C GLN A 144 -10.67 -7.75 -26.66
N PRO A 145 -9.76 -6.84 -26.25
CA PRO A 145 -8.78 -7.16 -25.21
C PRO A 145 -9.41 -7.36 -23.82
N VAL A 146 -10.49 -6.63 -23.51
CA VAL A 146 -11.21 -6.77 -22.25
C VAL A 146 -11.93 -8.11 -22.19
N ILE A 147 -12.61 -8.49 -23.27
CA ILE A 147 -13.29 -9.79 -23.40
C ILE A 147 -12.28 -10.94 -23.30
N LEU A 148 -11.13 -10.83 -23.97
CA LEU A 148 -10.06 -11.82 -23.89
C LEU A 148 -9.55 -11.98 -22.45
N THR A 149 -9.31 -10.86 -21.75
CA THR A 149 -8.85 -10.87 -20.35
C THR A 149 -9.87 -11.53 -19.43
N ALA A 150 -11.16 -11.23 -19.62
CA ALA A 150 -12.25 -11.87 -18.88
C ALA A 150 -12.34 -13.37 -19.16
N ALA A 151 -12.21 -13.79 -20.42
CA ALA A 151 -12.24 -15.20 -20.83
C ALA A 151 -11.07 -15.99 -20.22
N VAL A 152 -9.85 -15.46 -20.29
CA VAL A 152 -8.66 -16.08 -19.67
C VAL A 152 -8.84 -16.20 -18.15
N SER A 153 -9.40 -15.18 -17.51
CA SER A 153 -9.70 -15.20 -16.07
C SER A 153 -10.70 -16.30 -15.71
N MET A 154 -11.75 -16.47 -16.51
CA MET A 154 -12.74 -17.53 -16.32
C MET A 154 -12.11 -18.92 -16.47
N MET A 155 -11.25 -19.10 -17.48
CA MET A 155 -10.51 -20.34 -17.67
C MET A 155 -9.60 -20.66 -16.46
N LEU A 156 -8.92 -19.66 -15.91
CA LEU A 156 -8.11 -19.81 -14.70
C LEU A 156 -8.96 -20.18 -13.48
N VAL A 157 -10.15 -19.59 -13.32
CA VAL A 157 -11.09 -19.92 -12.24
C VAL A 157 -11.55 -21.38 -12.34
N ILE A 158 -11.91 -21.84 -13.54
CA ILE A 158 -12.30 -23.25 -13.78
C ILE A 158 -11.14 -24.19 -13.43
N LEU A 159 -9.92 -23.88 -13.90
CA LEU A 159 -8.73 -24.67 -13.60
C LEU A 159 -8.43 -24.70 -12.09
N VAL A 160 -8.62 -23.58 -11.41
CA VAL A 160 -8.50 -23.47 -9.96
C VAL A 160 -9.51 -24.34 -9.22
N LEU A 161 -10.78 -24.30 -9.64
CA LEU A 161 -11.86 -25.09 -9.05
C LEU A 161 -11.57 -26.58 -9.20
N TYR A 162 -11.14 -27.00 -10.39
CA TYR A 162 -10.72 -28.37 -10.67
C TYR A 162 -9.55 -28.81 -9.79
N LEU A 163 -8.48 -28.01 -9.75
CA LEU A 163 -7.31 -28.29 -8.91
C LEU A 163 -7.68 -28.36 -7.42
N ASN A 164 -8.63 -27.52 -6.96
CA ASN A 164 -9.07 -27.53 -5.56
C ASN A 164 -9.99 -28.72 -5.23
N ALA A 165 -10.70 -29.26 -6.22
CA ALA A 165 -11.53 -30.45 -6.05
C ALA A 165 -10.68 -31.71 -5.84
N ILE A 166 -9.55 -31.82 -6.55
CA ILE A 166 -8.64 -32.96 -6.43
C ILE A 166 -7.61 -32.82 -5.29
N ARG A 167 -7.41 -31.61 -4.75
CA ARG A 167 -6.41 -31.31 -3.72
C ARG A 167 -6.93 -31.57 -2.31
N GLU A 168 -6.31 -32.46 -1.55
CA GLU A 168 -6.59 -32.68 -0.11
C GLU A 168 -6.49 -31.39 0.73
N ALA A 169 -7.35 -31.29 1.75
CA ALA A 169 -7.34 -30.13 2.63
C ALA A 169 -6.01 -30.04 3.40
N GLY A 170 -5.41 -28.85 3.47
CA GLY A 170 -4.16 -28.61 4.20
C GLY A 170 -2.87 -29.03 3.49
N SER A 171 -2.91 -29.89 2.47
CA SER A 171 -1.72 -30.26 1.68
C SER A 171 -1.53 -29.29 0.51
N GLY A 172 -0.30 -28.90 0.16
CA GLY A 172 -0.01 -28.19 -1.10
C GLY A 172 0.43 -29.19 -2.16
N PHE A 173 0.23 -28.91 -3.45
CA PHE A 173 0.73 -29.80 -4.52
C PHE A 173 2.26 -29.88 -4.57
N LEU A 174 2.97 -28.93 -3.96
CA LEU A 174 4.41 -29.00 -3.79
C LEU A 174 4.77 -29.35 -2.33
N PRO A 175 5.75 -30.24 -2.12
CA PRO A 175 6.16 -30.65 -0.78
C PRO A 175 6.72 -29.46 0.02
N SER A 176 6.29 -29.37 1.27
CA SER A 176 6.86 -28.47 2.27
C SER A 176 8.30 -28.87 2.54
N LYS A 177 9.27 -27.97 2.33
CA LYS A 177 10.65 -28.26 2.72
C LYS A 177 10.71 -28.36 4.25
N PRO A 178 11.38 -29.38 4.82
CA PRO A 178 11.65 -29.40 6.25
C PRO A 178 12.42 -28.12 6.61
N GLY A 179 12.00 -27.46 7.69
CA GLY A 179 12.67 -26.27 8.19
C GLY A 179 14.14 -26.56 8.50
N ARG A 180 14.96 -25.51 8.61
CA ARG A 180 16.37 -25.67 9.01
C ARG A 180 16.43 -26.33 10.40
N ARG A 181 17.26 -27.38 10.54
CA ARG A 181 17.49 -28.09 11.82
C ARG A 181 18.09 -27.18 12.90
N ASN A 182 18.89 -26.19 12.52
CA ASN A 182 19.51 -25.25 13.45
C ASN A 182 18.82 -23.89 13.36
N THR A 183 18.35 -23.40 14.51
CA THR A 183 17.83 -22.03 14.65
C THR A 183 18.98 -21.03 14.71
N THR A 184 18.92 -19.97 13.90
CA THR A 184 19.87 -18.84 13.98
C THR A 184 19.71 -18.08 15.30
N SER A 185 20.80 -17.52 15.83
CA SER A 185 20.81 -16.77 17.11
C SER A 185 19.80 -15.62 17.14
N PHE A 186 19.54 -14.99 16.00
CA PHE A 186 18.57 -13.91 15.84
C PHE A 186 17.13 -14.33 16.24
N LEU A 187 16.77 -15.62 16.10
CA LEU A 187 15.45 -16.13 16.46
C LEU A 187 15.29 -16.44 17.94
N ARG A 188 16.34 -16.28 18.75
CA ARG A 188 16.28 -16.43 20.20
C ARG A 188 15.66 -15.20 20.87
N ASN A 189 15.64 -14.05 20.18
CA ASN A 189 15.13 -12.79 20.72
C ASN A 189 13.76 -12.43 20.10
N PRO A 190 12.85 -11.79 20.88
CA PRO A 190 11.54 -11.34 20.37
C PRO A 190 11.64 -10.45 19.13
N PHE A 191 12.66 -9.58 19.08
CA PHE A 191 12.99 -8.75 17.93
C PHE A 191 13.17 -9.56 16.64
N GLY A 192 13.99 -10.61 16.66
CA GLY A 192 14.25 -11.37 15.44
C GLY A 192 13.09 -12.27 15.01
N LEU A 193 12.25 -12.68 15.94
CA LEU A 193 10.97 -13.31 15.63
C LEU A 193 10.03 -12.33 14.93
N ALA A 194 9.82 -11.15 15.51
CA ALA A 194 8.96 -10.10 14.96
C ALA A 194 9.42 -9.68 13.55
N PHE A 195 10.72 -9.45 13.37
CA PHE A 195 11.30 -9.13 12.06
C PHE A 195 11.07 -10.26 11.06
N ARG A 196 11.30 -11.53 11.45
CA ARG A 196 11.10 -12.66 10.53
C ARG A 196 9.65 -12.81 10.08
N LEU A 197 8.69 -12.50 10.95
CA LEU A 197 7.26 -12.55 10.62
C LEU A 197 6.88 -11.49 9.59
N GLN A 198 7.51 -10.32 9.64
CA GLN A 198 7.15 -9.16 8.83
C GLN A 198 8.07 -8.91 7.62
N ARG A 199 9.24 -9.57 7.55
CA ARG A 199 10.26 -9.33 6.51
C ARG A 199 9.72 -9.32 5.09
N THR A 200 8.74 -10.17 4.79
CA THR A 200 8.17 -10.24 3.45
C THR A 200 7.32 -9.00 3.15
N GLY A 201 6.56 -8.50 4.12
CA GLY A 201 5.85 -7.24 3.99
C GLY A 201 6.81 -6.05 3.89
N ILE A 202 7.86 -6.02 4.72
CA ILE A 202 8.88 -4.97 4.68
C ILE A 202 9.56 -4.91 3.32
N ILE A 203 9.98 -6.04 2.74
CA ILE A 203 10.62 -6.07 1.42
C ILE A 203 9.63 -5.67 0.32
N ALA A 204 8.37 -6.08 0.41
CA ALA A 204 7.34 -5.68 -0.54
C ALA A 204 7.16 -4.16 -0.57
N TRP A 205 7.05 -3.56 0.62
CA TRP A 205 6.96 -2.11 0.77
C TRP A 205 8.22 -1.41 0.31
N ALA A 206 9.41 -1.93 0.61
CA ALA A 206 10.68 -1.37 0.12
C ALA A 206 10.71 -1.30 -1.41
N ILE A 207 10.29 -2.38 -2.09
CA ILE A 207 10.19 -2.40 -3.56
C ILE A 207 9.13 -1.39 -4.03
N GLY A 208 7.98 -1.32 -3.36
CA GLY A 208 6.93 -0.33 -3.66
C GLY A 208 7.43 1.10 -3.54
N MET A 209 8.13 1.44 -2.45
CA MET A 209 8.71 2.77 -2.23
C MET A 209 9.78 3.11 -3.27
N LEU A 210 10.61 2.13 -3.66
CA LEU A 210 11.59 2.30 -4.72
C LEU A 210 10.90 2.67 -6.04
N VAL A 211 9.90 1.87 -6.43
CA VAL A 211 9.11 2.10 -7.66
C VAL A 211 8.42 3.46 -7.60
N ILE A 212 7.76 3.80 -6.49
CA ILE A 212 7.08 5.09 -6.32
C ILE A 212 8.08 6.24 -6.51
N GLY A 213 9.20 6.24 -5.77
CA GLY A 213 10.17 7.33 -5.87
C GLY A 213 10.75 7.48 -7.29
N SER A 214 11.05 6.38 -7.98
CA SER A 214 11.54 6.43 -9.37
C SER A 214 10.46 6.81 -10.39
N SER A 215 9.19 6.50 -10.14
CA SER A 215 8.11 6.77 -11.12
C SER A 215 7.80 8.26 -11.26
N TYR A 216 7.96 9.05 -10.20
CA TYR A 216 7.63 10.48 -10.22
C TYR A 216 8.65 11.34 -10.97
N VAL A 217 9.79 10.77 -11.39
CA VAL A 217 10.84 11.52 -12.08
C VAL A 217 10.49 11.92 -13.50
N SER A 218 9.70 11.13 -14.23
CA SER A 218 9.28 11.53 -15.57
C SER A 218 8.50 12.84 -15.56
N VAL A 219 7.78 13.14 -14.47
CA VAL A 219 7.02 14.39 -14.32
C VAL A 219 7.95 15.59 -14.15
N PHE A 220 9.14 15.40 -13.57
CA PHE A 220 10.10 16.48 -13.39
C PHE A 220 10.75 16.95 -14.70
N GLY A 221 10.92 16.05 -15.69
CA GLY A 221 11.50 16.41 -16.99
C GLY A 221 10.56 17.27 -17.85
N ASP A 222 9.25 17.04 -17.76
CA ASP A 222 8.22 17.72 -18.57
C ASP A 222 7.35 18.67 -17.72
N LEU A 223 7.87 19.13 -16.58
CA LEU A 223 7.08 19.80 -15.55
C LEU A 223 6.42 21.09 -16.08
N GLU A 224 7.11 21.90 -16.88
CA GLU A 224 6.53 23.11 -17.46
C GLU A 224 5.36 22.81 -18.41
N SER A 225 5.47 21.77 -19.25
CA SER A 225 4.38 21.36 -20.14
C SER A 225 3.20 20.79 -19.37
N PHE A 226 3.47 20.00 -18.32
CA PHE A 226 2.43 19.38 -17.50
C PHE A 226 1.60 20.42 -16.72
N PHE A 227 2.23 21.51 -16.28
CA PHE A 227 1.56 22.57 -15.51
C PHE A 227 0.82 23.56 -16.39
N ASN A 228 1.35 23.89 -17.58
CA ASN A 228 0.67 24.77 -18.52
C ASN A 228 -0.63 24.17 -19.09
N GLU A 229 -0.82 22.85 -19.01
CA GLU A 229 -2.02 22.16 -19.50
C GLU A 229 -3.12 21.99 -18.43
N ILE A 230 -2.84 22.24 -17.15
CA ILE A 230 -3.77 21.93 -16.05
C ILE A 230 -3.95 23.15 -15.14
N ASP A 231 -5.01 23.93 -15.39
CA ASP A 231 -5.40 25.11 -14.60
C ASP A 231 -5.53 24.82 -13.08
N VAL A 232 -5.92 23.59 -12.72
CA VAL A 232 -6.09 23.14 -11.32
C VAL A 232 -4.76 22.97 -10.57
N MET A 233 -3.64 22.84 -11.29
CA MET A 233 -2.35 22.54 -10.67
C MET A 233 -1.71 23.78 -10.03
N GLU A 234 -2.03 24.98 -10.54
CA GLU A 234 -1.59 26.25 -9.97
C GLU A 234 -2.17 26.45 -8.55
N ASP A 235 -3.45 26.11 -8.36
CA ASP A 235 -4.14 26.17 -7.06
C ASP A 235 -3.63 25.12 -6.04
N LEU A 236 -3.10 23.99 -6.50
CA LEU A 236 -2.59 22.92 -5.63
C LEU A 236 -1.20 23.20 -5.06
N ILE A 237 -0.35 23.94 -5.80
CA ILE A 237 1.02 24.24 -5.39
C ILE A 237 1.11 25.56 -4.63
N GLY A 238 0.33 26.56 -5.03
CA GLY A 238 0.39 27.92 -4.50
C GLY A 238 1.65 28.63 -4.97
N SER A 239 1.51 29.76 -5.67
CA SER A 239 2.66 30.46 -6.25
C SER A 239 3.50 31.17 -5.18
N VAL A 240 4.59 30.55 -4.71
CA VAL A 240 5.57 31.24 -3.85
C VAL A 240 6.58 31.98 -4.74
N THR A 241 6.62 33.31 -4.62
CA THR A 241 7.52 34.16 -5.40
C THR A 241 8.98 33.93 -4.99
N GLY A 242 9.85 33.58 -5.95
CA GLY A 242 11.30 33.45 -5.76
C GLY A 242 11.84 32.02 -5.62
N VAL A 243 10.98 31.00 -5.72
CA VAL A 243 11.33 29.57 -5.64
C VAL A 243 10.94 28.87 -6.94
N SER A 244 11.78 27.99 -7.46
CA SER A 244 11.48 27.29 -8.72
C SER A 244 10.25 26.38 -8.60
N LEU A 245 9.52 26.19 -9.69
CA LEU A 245 8.35 25.29 -9.73
C LEU A 245 8.72 23.86 -9.32
N THR A 246 9.92 23.42 -9.73
CA THR A 246 10.55 22.14 -9.36
C THR A 246 10.68 21.98 -7.84
N GLU A 247 11.17 23.01 -7.14
CA GLU A 247 11.36 22.98 -5.68
C GLU A 247 10.02 22.91 -4.94
N GLN A 248 9.03 23.68 -5.38
CA GLN A 248 7.69 23.68 -4.78
C GLN A 248 7.00 22.33 -4.98
N PHE A 249 7.05 21.78 -6.20
CA PHE A 249 6.51 20.46 -6.49
C PHE A 249 7.24 19.36 -5.72
N ALA A 250 8.56 19.42 -5.61
CA ALA A 250 9.34 18.46 -4.83
C ALA A 250 8.99 18.50 -3.34
N ALA A 251 8.83 19.68 -2.74
CA ALA A 251 8.42 19.81 -1.34
C ALA A 251 7.05 19.17 -1.09
N LYS A 252 6.08 19.41 -1.98
CA LYS A 252 4.75 18.76 -1.94
C LYS A 252 4.86 17.25 -2.11
N LEU A 253 5.66 16.76 -3.06
CA LEU A 253 5.89 15.32 -3.24
C LEU A 253 6.53 14.67 -2.02
N MET A 254 7.46 15.34 -1.35
CA MET A 254 8.08 14.82 -0.12
C MET A 254 7.05 14.64 1.00
N SER A 255 6.09 15.56 1.12
CA SER A 255 5.01 15.41 2.09
C SER A 255 4.20 14.12 1.85
N VAL A 256 3.80 13.86 0.60
CA VAL A 256 3.05 12.65 0.20
C VAL A 256 3.88 11.38 0.38
N ILE A 257 5.14 11.38 -0.07
CA ILE A 257 6.05 10.23 0.09
C ILE A 257 6.27 9.90 1.56
N SER A 258 6.36 10.89 2.43
CA SER A 258 6.50 10.67 3.88
C SER A 258 5.26 10.03 4.50
N MET A 259 4.06 10.43 4.08
CA MET A 259 2.81 9.82 4.53
C MET A 259 2.69 8.36 4.07
N ILE A 260 3.05 8.08 2.81
CA ILE A 260 3.07 6.69 2.30
C ILE A 260 4.12 5.86 3.07
N SER A 261 5.29 6.44 3.37
CA SER A 261 6.35 5.78 4.16
C SER A 261 5.91 5.44 5.59
N THR A 262 4.89 6.12 6.11
CA THR A 262 4.33 5.87 7.45
C THR A 262 3.50 4.60 7.52
N ILE A 263 2.86 4.21 6.40
CA ILE A 263 2.01 3.02 6.28
C ILE A 263 2.74 1.74 6.74
N PRO A 264 3.93 1.39 6.22
CA PRO A 264 4.64 0.18 6.66
C PRO A 264 5.07 0.25 8.14
N ALA A 265 5.42 1.43 8.68
CA ALA A 265 5.73 1.59 10.10
C ALA A 265 4.50 1.27 10.98
N LEU A 266 3.32 1.78 10.61
CA LEU A 266 2.05 1.46 11.28
C LEU A 266 1.69 -0.02 11.18
N MET A 267 1.92 -0.65 10.01
CA MET A 267 1.69 -2.07 9.82
C MET A 267 2.53 -2.94 10.76
N VAL A 268 3.76 -2.52 11.09
CA VAL A 268 4.59 -3.22 12.09
C VAL A 268 3.88 -3.25 13.44
N ILE A 269 3.40 -2.10 13.92
CA ILE A 269 2.71 -2.00 15.22
C ILE A 269 1.39 -2.78 15.22
N PHE A 270 0.55 -2.63 14.20
CA PHE A 270 -0.72 -3.37 14.13
C PHE A 270 -0.56 -4.87 13.92
N LYS A 271 0.60 -5.32 13.46
CA LYS A 271 0.90 -6.75 13.44
C LYS A 271 0.95 -7.32 14.85
N LEU A 272 1.46 -6.59 15.85
CA LEU A 272 1.43 -7.05 17.24
C LEU A 272 -0.01 -7.28 17.71
N LYS A 273 -0.90 -6.30 17.52
CA LYS A 273 -2.33 -6.43 17.80
C LYS A 273 -2.97 -7.63 17.08
N SER A 274 -2.59 -7.86 15.83
CA SER A 274 -3.09 -9.02 15.07
C SER A 274 -2.61 -10.35 15.64
N GLU A 275 -1.40 -10.42 16.21
CA GLU A 275 -0.89 -11.64 16.87
C GLU A 275 -1.53 -11.83 18.25
N GLU A 276 -1.82 -10.74 18.97
CA GLU A 276 -2.56 -10.77 20.23
C GLU A 276 -3.99 -11.28 20.05
N LYS A 277 -4.70 -10.79 19.02
CA LYS A 277 -6.06 -11.27 18.71
C LYS A 277 -6.11 -12.77 18.38
N LYS A 278 -5.00 -13.35 17.92
CA LYS A 278 -4.87 -14.79 17.61
C LYS A 278 -4.34 -15.62 18.79
N ALA A 279 -4.19 -15.01 19.98
CA ALA A 279 -3.58 -15.62 21.17
C ALA A 279 -2.14 -16.13 21.00
N HIS A 280 -1.46 -15.79 19.90
CA HIS A 280 -0.09 -16.24 19.65
C HIS A 280 0.92 -15.62 20.62
N THR A 281 0.64 -14.43 21.13
CA THR A 281 1.49 -13.74 22.11
C THR A 281 1.52 -14.44 23.46
N GLU A 282 0.49 -15.23 23.82
CA GLU A 282 0.45 -15.98 25.09
C GLU A 282 1.59 -17.00 25.18
N HIS A 283 1.91 -17.68 24.08
CA HIS A 283 3.03 -18.61 24.01
C HIS A 283 4.39 -17.93 24.24
N VAL A 284 4.52 -16.66 23.86
CA VAL A 284 5.75 -15.88 24.05
C VAL A 284 5.82 -15.30 25.46
N LEU A 285 4.69 -14.78 25.97
CA LEU A 285 4.58 -14.19 27.30
C LEU A 285 4.60 -15.25 28.43
N ALA A 286 4.32 -16.51 28.13
CA ALA A 286 4.54 -17.64 29.04
C ALA A 286 6.04 -17.95 29.26
N ARG A 287 6.94 -17.37 28.46
CA ARG A 287 8.39 -17.40 28.66
C ARG A 287 8.85 -16.15 29.41
N THR A 288 10.16 -16.00 29.61
CA THR A 288 10.78 -14.88 30.33
C THR A 288 10.78 -13.54 29.57
N VAL A 289 9.72 -13.27 28.79
CA VAL A 289 9.58 -12.05 27.97
C VAL A 289 8.48 -11.18 28.56
N SER A 290 8.82 -9.96 28.99
CA SER A 290 7.83 -8.98 29.47
C SER A 290 7.03 -8.37 28.31
N ARG A 291 5.82 -7.88 28.61
CA ARG A 291 4.97 -7.14 27.65
C ARG A 291 5.69 -5.91 27.07
N THR A 292 6.38 -5.16 27.93
CA THR A 292 7.17 -3.98 27.53
C THR A 292 8.31 -4.34 26.58
N ARG A 293 9.02 -5.45 26.82
CA ARG A 293 10.10 -5.90 25.93
C ARG A 293 9.58 -6.36 24.58
N LEU A 294 8.39 -6.97 24.55
CA LEU A 294 7.72 -7.36 23.32
C LEU A 294 7.31 -6.11 22.52
N LEU A 295 6.61 -5.16 23.14
CA LEU A 295 6.20 -3.91 22.50
C LEU A 295 7.40 -3.10 21.98
N ALA A 296 8.46 -3.00 22.79
CA ALA A 296 9.71 -2.32 22.40
C ALA A 296 10.37 -2.96 21.17
N SER A 297 10.28 -4.29 21.04
CA SER A 297 10.82 -4.99 19.87
C SER A 297 10.07 -4.59 18.59
N TYR A 298 8.74 -4.46 18.64
CA TYR A 298 7.93 -4.02 17.50
C TYR A 298 8.11 -2.53 17.23
N LEU A 299 8.20 -1.69 18.26
CA LEU A 299 8.48 -0.26 18.11
C LEU A 299 9.81 -0.01 17.41
N LEU A 300 10.88 -0.70 17.83
CA LEU A 300 12.20 -0.53 17.23
C LEU A 300 12.18 -0.90 15.74
N ILE A 301 11.49 -1.99 15.39
CA ILE A 301 11.27 -2.36 13.98
C ILE A 301 10.47 -1.27 13.25
N ALA A 302 9.41 -0.73 13.85
CA ALA A 302 8.57 0.29 13.23
C ALA A 302 9.36 1.57 12.91
N LEU A 303 10.20 2.04 13.84
CA LEU A 303 11.07 3.20 13.64
C LEU A 303 12.12 2.95 12.55
N ILE A 304 12.79 1.78 12.57
CA ILE A 304 13.73 1.40 11.50
C ILE A 304 13.02 1.33 10.15
N VAL A 305 11.84 0.71 10.10
CA VAL A 305 11.06 0.60 8.85
C VAL A 305 10.65 1.97 8.36
N GLY A 306 10.15 2.86 9.22
CA GLY A 306 9.83 4.24 8.84
C GLY A 306 11.02 4.96 8.21
N PHE A 307 12.19 4.92 8.86
CA PHE A 307 13.44 5.49 8.35
C PHE A 307 13.87 4.88 7.00
N VAL A 308 13.91 3.54 6.92
CA VAL A 308 14.34 2.85 5.69
C VAL A 308 13.39 3.15 4.52
N MET A 309 12.08 3.23 4.76
CA MET A 309 11.10 3.45 3.70
C MET A 309 11.20 4.86 3.11
N ILE A 310 11.32 5.88 3.97
CA ILE A 310 11.49 7.25 3.49
C ILE A 310 12.86 7.44 2.83
N SER A 311 13.93 6.82 3.35
CA SER A 311 15.25 6.83 2.70
C SER A 311 15.25 6.16 1.33
N ILE A 312 14.56 5.03 1.16
CA ILE A 312 14.47 4.34 -0.14
C ILE A 312 13.70 5.20 -1.14
N ALA A 313 12.57 5.79 -0.74
CA ALA A 313 11.75 6.59 -1.64
C ALA A 313 12.43 7.89 -2.05
N ALA A 314 12.99 8.63 -1.08
CA ALA A 314 13.72 9.86 -1.35
C ALA A 314 15.03 9.60 -2.10
N GLY A 315 15.72 8.50 -1.74
CA GLY A 315 16.94 8.07 -2.41
C GLY A 315 16.68 7.66 -3.86
N SER A 316 15.63 6.89 -4.13
CA SER A 316 15.30 6.51 -5.50
C SER A 316 14.88 7.72 -6.32
N LEU A 317 14.01 8.59 -5.79
CA LEU A 317 13.59 9.82 -6.46
C LEU A 317 14.76 10.74 -6.75
N GLY A 318 15.59 11.04 -5.75
CA GLY A 318 16.75 11.93 -5.91
C GLY A 318 17.80 11.37 -6.88
N LEU A 319 18.09 10.06 -6.85
CA LEU A 319 19.02 9.44 -7.79
C LEU A 319 18.51 9.54 -9.22
N THR A 320 17.24 9.26 -9.46
CA THR A 320 16.67 9.34 -10.81
C THR A 320 16.49 10.78 -11.27
N ALA A 321 16.16 11.72 -10.37
CA ALA A 321 15.96 13.12 -10.72
C ALA A 321 17.26 13.76 -11.22
N VAL A 322 18.38 13.52 -10.53
CA VAL A 322 19.71 14.01 -10.94
C VAL A 322 20.16 13.44 -12.29
N THR A 323 19.64 12.29 -12.71
CA THR A 323 19.98 11.70 -14.03
C THR A 323 19.13 12.23 -15.18
N VAL A 324 17.98 12.83 -14.89
CA VAL A 324 17.00 13.26 -15.90
C VAL A 324 16.94 14.79 -16.02
N MET A 325 17.26 15.52 -14.96
CA MET A 325 17.24 16.98 -14.93
C MET A 325 18.65 17.55 -15.03
N ASP A 326 18.89 18.41 -16.03
CA ASP A 326 20.18 19.08 -16.21
C ASP A 326 20.40 20.21 -15.18
N ASP A 327 19.37 21.01 -14.88
CA ASP A 327 19.37 22.11 -13.88
C ASP A 327 18.49 21.80 -12.66
N GLY A 328 18.55 20.54 -12.16
CA GLY A 328 17.75 20.07 -11.04
C GLY A 328 18.41 20.26 -9.65
N MET A 329 17.63 20.00 -8.60
CA MET A 329 18.15 19.96 -7.23
C MET A 329 19.17 18.82 -7.04
N SER A 330 20.15 19.04 -6.15
CA SER A 330 21.11 17.99 -5.79
C SER A 330 20.43 16.81 -5.08
N PHE A 331 21.02 15.61 -5.20
CA PHE A 331 20.59 14.43 -4.44
C PHE A 331 20.50 14.70 -2.92
N GLY A 332 21.45 15.49 -2.40
CA GLY A 332 21.47 15.87 -0.99
C GLY A 332 20.26 16.72 -0.58
N ALA A 333 19.78 17.60 -1.46
CA ALA A 333 18.58 18.40 -1.22
C ALA A 333 17.33 17.51 -1.15
N PHE A 334 17.14 16.60 -2.11
CA PHE A 334 16.02 15.65 -2.08
C PHE A 334 16.05 14.76 -0.82
N TYR A 335 17.22 14.23 -0.47
CA TYR A 335 17.35 13.34 0.68
C TYR A 335 17.11 14.09 2.00
N SER A 336 17.70 15.28 2.16
CA SER A 336 17.50 16.10 3.37
C SER A 336 16.06 16.57 3.51
N ALA A 337 15.41 17.02 2.43
CA ALA A 337 14.00 17.40 2.42
C ALA A 337 13.09 16.27 2.92
N ALA A 338 13.38 15.02 2.55
CA ALA A 338 12.62 13.88 3.05
C ALA A 338 12.90 13.58 4.53
N MET A 339 14.17 13.65 4.97
CA MET A 339 14.53 13.31 6.36
C MET A 339 13.88 14.22 7.40
N VAL A 340 13.53 15.46 7.04
CA VAL A 340 12.80 16.37 7.94
C VAL A 340 11.43 15.81 8.36
N TYR A 341 10.86 14.89 7.58
CA TYR A 341 9.56 14.28 7.91
C TYR A 341 9.61 13.12 8.91
N LEU A 342 10.81 12.69 9.34
CA LEU A 342 10.96 11.63 10.35
C LEU A 342 10.17 11.86 11.66
N PRO A 343 10.10 13.09 12.23
CA PRO A 343 9.31 13.36 13.41
C PRO A 343 7.81 13.10 13.20
N ALA A 344 7.23 13.44 12.04
CA ALA A 344 5.81 13.15 11.79
C ALA A 344 5.54 11.64 11.68
N ILE A 345 6.43 10.88 11.03
CA ILE A 345 6.38 9.41 11.04
C ILE A 345 6.43 8.90 12.49
N GLY A 346 7.29 9.52 13.31
CA GLY A 346 7.41 9.28 14.74
C GLY A 346 6.09 9.51 15.49
N ILE A 347 5.45 10.66 15.32
CA ILE A 347 4.16 11.00 15.95
C ILE A 347 3.09 9.99 15.56
N MET A 348 2.97 9.66 14.28
CA MET A 348 1.99 8.68 13.80
C MET A 348 2.23 7.30 14.41
N THR A 349 3.50 6.89 14.52
CA THR A 349 3.88 5.66 15.20
C THR A 349 3.58 5.73 16.70
N GLY A 350 3.80 6.88 17.34
CA GLY A 350 3.47 7.15 18.74
C GLY A 350 1.97 7.05 19.03
N ILE A 351 1.13 7.63 18.19
CA ILE A 351 -0.33 7.51 18.25
C ILE A 351 -0.75 6.04 18.13
N ALA A 352 -0.15 5.30 17.19
CA ALA A 352 -0.44 3.88 17.01
C ALA A 352 -0.11 3.07 18.26
N VAL A 353 1.05 3.33 18.89
CA VAL A 353 1.48 2.66 20.12
C VAL A 353 0.58 3.03 21.29
N LEU A 354 0.23 4.32 21.45
CA LEU A 354 -0.69 4.79 22.48
C LEU A 354 -2.05 4.12 22.38
N LEU A 355 -2.62 4.08 21.18
CA LEU A 355 -3.92 3.43 20.95
C LEU A 355 -3.85 1.92 21.13
N VAL A 356 -2.76 1.27 20.73
CA VAL A 356 -2.59 -0.18 20.96
C VAL A 356 -2.45 -0.50 22.46
N GLY A 357 -1.76 0.34 23.24
CA GLY A 357 -1.63 0.19 24.69
C GLY A 357 -2.94 0.39 25.44
N PHE A 358 -3.58 1.56 25.31
CA PHE A 358 -4.77 1.91 26.10
C PHE A 358 -6.09 1.40 25.53
N ALA A 359 -6.24 1.40 24.20
CA ALA A 359 -7.53 1.20 23.54
C ALA A 359 -7.37 0.38 22.26
N PRO A 360 -6.96 -0.91 22.35
CA PRO A 360 -6.58 -1.70 21.18
C PRO A 360 -7.70 -1.76 20.14
N ASN A 361 -8.97 -1.75 20.54
CA ASN A 361 -10.11 -1.73 19.62
C ASN A 361 -10.18 -0.44 18.77
N ALA A 362 -9.75 0.69 19.30
CA ALA A 362 -9.73 1.99 18.63
C ALA A 362 -8.48 2.23 17.77
N SER A 363 -7.53 1.29 17.72
CA SER A 363 -6.28 1.47 16.95
C SER A 363 -6.50 1.75 15.45
N GLY A 364 -7.67 1.42 14.91
CA GLY A 364 -8.08 1.75 13.54
C GLY A 364 -8.20 3.25 13.28
N LEU A 365 -8.43 4.08 14.31
CA LEU A 365 -8.50 5.53 14.21
C LEU A 365 -7.18 6.14 13.68
N THR A 366 -6.05 5.48 13.90
CA THR A 366 -4.76 5.91 13.33
C THR A 366 -4.79 5.99 11.79
N TRP A 367 -5.54 5.09 11.12
CA TRP A 367 -5.70 5.12 9.67
C TRP A 367 -6.57 6.29 9.23
N LEU A 368 -7.65 6.59 9.98
CA LEU A 368 -8.47 7.76 9.71
C LEU A 368 -7.65 9.03 9.88
N TYR A 369 -6.80 9.11 10.90
CA TYR A 369 -5.94 10.26 11.12
C TYR A 369 -4.84 10.43 10.06
N LEU A 370 -4.27 9.33 9.55
CA LEU A 370 -3.36 9.36 8.40
C LEU A 370 -4.08 9.86 7.14
N GLY A 371 -5.29 9.36 6.88
CA GLY A 371 -6.12 9.78 5.75
C GLY A 371 -6.54 11.25 5.85
N TYR A 372 -6.94 11.71 7.04
CA TYR A 372 -7.20 13.11 7.35
C TYR A 372 -5.97 13.98 7.04
N SER A 373 -4.79 13.58 7.52
CA SER A 373 -3.54 14.30 7.28
C SER A 373 -3.25 14.42 5.78
N PHE A 374 -3.47 13.35 5.00
CA PHE A 374 -3.33 13.39 3.55
C PHE A 374 -4.29 14.37 2.89
N ILE A 375 -5.59 14.27 3.20
CA ILE A 375 -6.62 15.15 2.61
C ILE A 375 -6.29 16.61 2.91
N VAL A 376 -5.96 16.92 4.15
CA VAL A 376 -5.79 18.32 4.57
C VAL A 376 -4.47 18.90 4.06
N VAL A 377 -3.36 18.17 4.08
CA VAL A 377 -2.06 18.73 3.66
C VAL A 377 -1.90 18.75 2.13
N TYR A 378 -2.43 17.74 1.44
CA TYR A 378 -2.32 17.63 -0.01
C TYR A 378 -3.48 18.32 -0.74
N LEU A 379 -4.72 18.12 -0.30
CA LEU A 379 -5.92 18.68 -0.93
C LEU A 379 -6.44 19.95 -0.23
N GLY A 380 -5.81 20.39 0.86
CA GLY A 380 -6.32 21.54 1.64
C GLY A 380 -6.39 22.85 0.85
N GLY A 381 -5.43 23.08 -0.05
CA GLY A 381 -5.45 24.23 -0.96
C GLY A 381 -6.62 24.16 -1.94
N LEU A 382 -6.88 22.97 -2.51
CA LEU A 382 -7.98 22.72 -3.43
C LEU A 382 -9.36 22.93 -2.77
N PHE A 383 -9.54 22.43 -1.55
CA PHE A 383 -10.79 22.59 -0.80
C PHE A 383 -10.89 23.92 -0.05
N GLN A 384 -9.84 24.75 -0.10
CA GLN A 384 -9.74 26.03 0.62
C GLN A 384 -10.14 25.90 2.10
N PHE A 385 -9.64 24.86 2.78
CA PHE A 385 -9.94 24.68 4.21
C PHE A 385 -9.33 25.81 5.06
N GLU A 386 -9.99 26.15 6.16
CA GLU A 386 -9.43 27.08 7.14
C GLU A 386 -8.13 26.52 7.76
N ASP A 387 -7.18 27.40 8.09
CA ASP A 387 -5.83 27.05 8.53
C ASP A 387 -5.79 26.12 9.75
N TRP A 388 -6.78 26.24 10.65
CA TRP A 388 -6.84 25.41 11.86
C TRP A 388 -7.03 23.93 11.53
N VAL A 389 -7.71 23.61 10.43
CA VAL A 389 -7.90 22.23 9.94
C VAL A 389 -6.54 21.67 9.53
N GLY A 390 -5.76 22.47 8.78
CA GLY A 390 -4.35 22.22 8.46
C GLY A 390 -3.51 21.86 9.67
N ASN A 391 -3.53 22.76 10.65
CA ASN A 391 -2.67 22.73 11.83
C ASN A 391 -2.94 21.55 12.79
N LEU A 392 -4.02 20.79 12.61
CA LEU A 392 -4.23 19.54 13.33
C LEU A 392 -3.28 18.43 12.87
N SER A 393 -2.80 18.46 11.62
CA SER A 393 -1.91 17.41 11.11
C SER A 393 -0.46 17.63 11.56
N PRO A 394 0.26 16.57 12.01
CA PRO A 394 1.69 16.70 12.32
C PRO A 394 2.52 16.99 11.07
N TYR A 395 2.01 16.68 9.88
CA TYR A 395 2.68 16.93 8.62
C TYR A 395 2.59 18.41 8.18
N ALA A 396 1.61 19.16 8.68
CA ALA A 396 1.47 20.58 8.38
C ALA A 396 2.53 21.44 9.10
N HIS A 397 3.09 20.95 10.21
CA HIS A 397 4.09 21.66 11.02
C HIS A 397 5.54 21.41 10.58
N ILE A 398 5.74 20.57 9.56
CA ILE A 398 7.08 20.26 9.06
C ILE A 398 7.50 21.33 8.05
N PRO A 399 8.70 21.91 8.20
CA PRO A 399 9.17 22.93 7.26
C PRO A 399 9.35 22.32 5.86
N GLN A 400 8.86 23.03 4.85
CA GLN A 400 8.84 22.58 3.47
C GLN A 400 10.17 22.83 2.76
N ILE A 401 11.20 22.07 3.11
CA ILE A 401 12.52 22.19 2.45
C ILE A 401 12.42 21.71 0.99
N PRO A 402 13.00 22.42 0.01
CA PRO A 402 13.89 23.58 0.13
C PRO A 402 13.20 24.96 0.02
N VAL A 403 11.87 25.01 -0.02
CA VAL A 403 11.08 26.25 -0.11
C VAL A 403 11.23 27.09 1.16
N GLU A 404 11.29 26.43 2.33
CA GLU A 404 11.47 27.06 3.64
C GLU A 404 12.81 26.65 4.27
N ASP A 405 13.36 27.54 5.10
CA ASP A 405 14.51 27.23 5.93
C ASP A 405 14.19 26.22 7.03
N MET A 406 15.22 25.48 7.47
CA MET A 406 15.10 24.49 8.54
C MET A 406 14.74 25.14 9.88
N ASP A 407 13.48 24.99 10.30
CA ASP A 407 13.02 25.37 11.63
C ASP A 407 13.30 24.25 12.66
N LEU A 408 14.43 24.37 13.35
CA LEU A 408 14.82 23.41 14.40
C LEU A 408 13.86 23.40 15.60
N MET A 409 13.16 24.51 15.87
CA MET A 409 12.21 24.59 16.98
C MET A 409 11.02 23.67 16.71
N LYS A 410 10.38 23.79 15.55
CA LYS A 410 9.23 22.94 15.17
C LYS A 410 9.60 21.46 15.18
N VAL A 411 10.75 21.10 14.60
CA VAL A 411 11.25 19.72 14.58
C VAL A 411 11.49 19.18 16.00
N SER A 412 12.08 19.98 16.89
CA SER A 412 12.32 19.58 18.28
C SER A 412 11.01 19.36 19.07
N ILE A 413 9.99 20.19 18.85
CA ILE A 413 8.68 20.04 19.48
C ILE A 413 8.00 18.75 19.03
N LEU A 414 8.00 18.47 17.71
CA LEU A 414 7.39 17.25 17.16
C LEU A 414 8.08 15.97 17.66
N THR A 415 9.41 15.98 17.78
CA THR A 415 10.15 14.86 18.36
C THR A 415 9.87 14.69 19.85
N MET A 416 9.71 15.77 20.61
CA MET A 416 9.33 15.69 22.03
C MET A 416 7.93 15.11 22.21
N ILE A 417 6.96 15.55 21.40
CA ILE A 417 5.59 14.98 21.37
C ILE A 417 5.65 13.47 21.07
N THR A 418 6.48 13.05 20.10
CA THR A 418 6.69 11.64 19.79
C THR A 418 7.14 10.84 21.01
N ILE A 419 8.14 11.34 21.74
CA ILE A 419 8.67 10.68 22.95
C ILE A 419 7.58 10.55 24.01
N VAL A 420 6.78 11.60 24.24
CA VAL A 420 5.67 11.59 25.20
C VAL A 420 4.61 10.57 24.82
N LEU A 421 4.20 10.52 23.54
CA LEU A 421 3.21 9.56 23.05
C LEU A 421 3.70 8.11 23.20
N LEU A 422 4.97 7.87 22.88
CA LEU A 422 5.59 6.55 23.05
C LEU A 422 5.62 6.16 24.53
N ALA A 423 6.10 7.04 25.41
CA ALA A 423 6.15 6.78 26.85
C ALA A 423 4.76 6.48 27.42
N ALA A 424 3.75 7.27 27.05
CA ALA A 424 2.37 7.02 27.44
C ALA A 424 1.89 5.65 26.95
N GLY A 425 2.15 5.31 25.68
CA GLY A 425 1.73 4.03 25.12
C GLY A 425 2.43 2.79 25.68
N PHE A 426 3.56 2.94 26.40
CA PHE A 426 4.16 1.83 27.16
C PHE A 426 3.53 1.62 28.54
N ILE A 427 2.81 2.63 29.06
CA ILE A 427 2.18 2.59 30.38
C ILE A 427 0.81 1.90 30.32
N GLY A 428 0.05 2.15 29.24
CA GLY A 428 -1.21 1.44 28.95
C GLY A 428 -0.94 0.03 28.46
#